data_AF-A0A924LA82-F1
#
_entry.id   AF-A0A924LA82-F1
#
_cell.length_a   1.000
_cell.length_b   1.000
_cell.length_c   1.000
_cell.angle_alpha   90.00
_cell.angle_beta   90.00
_cell.angle_gamma   90.00
#
_symmetry.space_group_name_H-M   'P 1'
#
loop_
_entity.id
_entity.type
_entity.pdbx_description
1 polymer ?
#
loop_
_entity_poly.entity_id
_entity_poly.type
_entity_poly.pdbx_seq_one_letter_code
_entity_poly.pdbx_strand_id
1 'polypeptide(L)'
;EAGKRVGTPMLAVVVAIEAADLLFAVDSVPAVLAVSDDPFIVYTSNAFAILGLRALYFLLSGLLDRFHYLGTGLALILAFIGVKLILQATHKTIDTSIPEIPSLVSLGVIIVVLAGSVGLSFLKPKNDDKEISKVEPR
;
A
#
# COMPACT_ATOMS: atom_id res chain seq x y z
N GLU A 1 4.81 -41.11 15.98
CA GLU A 1 4.29 -39.93 16.69
C GLU A 1 3.75 -38.96 15.65
N ALA A 2 2.47 -38.60 15.74
CA ALA A 2 1.78 -37.79 14.74
C ALA A 2 2.49 -36.42 14.61
N GLY A 3 3.15 -36.21 13.47
CA GLY A 3 3.81 -34.97 13.10
C GLY A 3 2.80 -33.84 13.06
N LYS A 4 2.60 -33.20 14.21
CA LYS A 4 1.74 -32.04 14.38
C LYS A 4 2.31 -30.96 13.46
N ARG A 5 1.65 -30.72 12.33
CA ARG A 5 1.91 -29.55 11.47
C ARG A 5 1.50 -28.31 12.26
N VAL A 6 2.30 -27.95 13.26
CA VAL A 6 2.18 -26.68 13.94
C VAL A 6 2.55 -25.66 12.88
N GLY A 7 1.58 -24.92 12.35
CA GLY A 7 1.84 -23.87 11.39
C GLY A 7 2.92 -22.97 11.98
N THR A 8 4.09 -22.93 11.34
CA THR A 8 5.19 -22.11 11.81
C THR A 8 4.79 -20.64 11.66
N PRO A 9 5.28 -19.73 12.53
CA PRO A 9 5.03 -18.30 12.38
C PRO A 9 5.37 -17.77 10.96
N MET A 10 6.34 -18.39 10.29
CA MET A 10 6.70 -18.13 8.89
C MET A 10 5.56 -18.44 7.89
N LEU A 11 4.77 -19.49 8.11
CA LEU A 11 3.64 -19.82 7.24
C LEU A 11 2.57 -18.73 7.31
N ALA A 12 2.28 -18.22 8.51
CA ALA A 12 1.30 -17.14 8.69
C ALA A 12 1.73 -15.84 8.00
N VAL A 13 3.03 -15.49 8.09
CA VAL A 13 3.60 -14.32 7.39
C VAL A 13 3.50 -14.48 5.87
N VAL A 14 3.86 -15.65 5.32
CA VAL A 14 3.75 -15.91 3.88
C VAL A 14 2.30 -15.80 3.40
N VAL A 15 1.36 -16.43 4.10
CA VAL A 15 -0.08 -16.35 3.76
C VAL A 15 -0.59 -14.91 3.82
N ALA A 16 -0.18 -14.13 4.83
CA ALA A 16 -0.59 -12.73 4.94
C ALA A 16 -0.05 -11.87 3.78
N ILE A 17 1.19 -12.10 3.35
CA ILE A 17 1.80 -11.37 2.22
C ILE A 17 1.12 -11.75 0.90
N GLU A 18 0.92 -13.04 0.64
CA GLU A 18 0.22 -13.50 -0.58
C GLU A 18 -1.23 -13.04 -0.62
N ALA A 19 -1.92 -13.02 0.53
CA ALA A 19 -3.28 -12.48 0.62
C ALA A 19 -3.32 -10.96 0.34
N ALA A 20 -2.34 -10.20 0.85
CA ALA A 20 -2.23 -8.78 0.59
C ALA A 20 -1.97 -8.48 -0.90
N ASP A 21 -1.12 -9.28 -1.55
CA ASP A 21 -0.84 -9.15 -2.99
C ASP A 21 -2.06 -9.49 -3.85
N LEU A 22 -2.81 -10.55 -3.51
CA LEU A 22 -4.06 -10.89 -4.18
C LEU A 22 -5.12 -9.78 -4.05
N LEU A 23 -5.20 -9.14 -2.88
CA LEU A 23 -6.05 -7.96 -2.66
C LEU A 23 -5.60 -6.76 -3.51
N PHE A 24 -4.29 -6.54 -3.64
CA PHE A 24 -3.73 -5.50 -4.51
C PHE A 24 -3.96 -5.79 -6.00
N ALA A 25 -3.99 -7.06 -6.40
CA ALA A 25 -4.28 -7.49 -7.77
C ALA A 25 -5.68 -7.06 -8.24
N VAL A 26 -6.64 -6.86 -7.33
CA VAL A 26 -8.01 -6.42 -7.67
C VAL A 26 -8.03 -5.04 -8.34
N ASP A 27 -7.10 -4.15 -8.00
CA ASP A 27 -6.97 -2.83 -8.62
C ASP A 27 -5.89 -2.82 -9.71
N SER A 28 -4.76 -3.49 -9.48
CA SER A 28 -3.64 -3.47 -10.44
C SER A 28 -3.89 -4.32 -11.70
N VAL A 29 -4.69 -5.38 -11.63
CA VAL A 29 -5.03 -6.20 -12.82
C VAL A 29 -5.92 -5.42 -13.79
N PRO A 30 -7.07 -4.83 -13.38
CA PRO A 30 -7.87 -4.00 -14.28
C PRO A 30 -7.08 -2.81 -14.83
N ALA A 31 -6.17 -2.21 -14.04
CA ALA A 31 -5.33 -1.11 -14.50
C ALA A 31 -4.36 -1.53 -15.61
N VAL A 32 -3.69 -2.68 -15.47
CA VAL A 32 -2.78 -3.18 -16.52
C VAL A 32 -3.56 -3.58 -17.76
N LEU A 33 -4.69 -4.26 -17.61
CA LEU A 33 -5.56 -4.62 -18.74
C LEU A 33 -6.17 -3.41 -19.45
N ALA A 34 -6.33 -2.27 -18.76
CA ALA A 34 -6.78 -1.02 -19.37
C ALA A 34 -5.70 -0.32 -20.22
N VAL A 35 -4.41 -0.63 -20.00
CA VAL A 35 -3.27 0.00 -20.69
C VAL A 35 -2.58 -0.96 -21.67
N SER A 36 -2.68 -2.27 -21.44
CA SER A 36 -2.04 -3.30 -22.24
C SER A 36 -2.94 -4.53 -22.38
N ASP A 37 -3.24 -4.90 -23.63
CA ASP A 37 -3.97 -6.13 -23.96
C ASP A 37 -3.06 -7.34 -24.14
N ASP A 38 -1.74 -7.19 -24.01
CA ASP A 38 -0.80 -8.29 -24.19
C ASP A 38 -0.80 -9.20 -22.95
N PRO A 39 -1.33 -10.43 -23.05
CA PRO A 39 -1.41 -11.33 -21.90
C PRO A 39 -0.02 -11.68 -21.37
N PHE A 40 1.01 -11.69 -22.22
CA PHE A 40 2.37 -11.97 -21.78
C PHE A 40 2.84 -10.89 -20.79
N ILE A 41 2.59 -9.61 -21.05
CA ILE A 41 2.97 -8.52 -20.15
C ILE A 41 2.19 -8.61 -18.83
N VAL A 42 0.89 -8.90 -18.89
CA VAL A 42 0.03 -9.05 -17.71
C VAL A 42 0.50 -10.20 -16.82
N TYR A 43 0.72 -11.38 -17.41
CA TYR A 43 1.13 -12.58 -16.66
C TYR A 43 2.55 -12.45 -16.12
N THR A 44 3.50 -11.94 -16.92
CA THR A 44 4.89 -11.82 -16.49
C THR A 44 5.07 -10.76 -15.40
N SER A 45 4.37 -9.62 -15.49
CA SER A 45 4.39 -8.56 -14.45
C SER A 45 3.86 -9.08 -13.11
N ASN A 46 2.72 -9.77 -13.11
CA ASN A 46 2.13 -10.29 -11.87
C ASN A 46 2.92 -11.46 -11.29
N ALA A 47 3.45 -12.35 -12.15
CA ALA A 47 4.38 -13.39 -11.69
C ALA A 47 5.63 -12.78 -11.06
N PHE A 48 6.19 -11.71 -11.64
CA PHE A 48 7.35 -11.02 -11.09
C PHE A 48 7.03 -10.30 -9.76
N ALA A 49 5.82 -9.73 -9.63
CA ALA A 49 5.35 -9.17 -8.37
C ALA A 49 5.43 -10.22 -7.26
N ILE A 50 4.76 -11.37 -7.43
CA ILE A 50 4.75 -12.48 -6.46
C ILE A 50 6.17 -12.99 -6.15
N LEU A 51 7.01 -13.19 -7.18
CA LEU A 51 8.39 -13.67 -7.00
C LEU A 51 9.28 -12.67 -6.23
N GLY A 52 9.03 -11.36 -6.37
CA GLY A 52 9.78 -10.30 -5.72
C GLY A 52 9.35 -9.98 -4.28
N LEU A 53 8.13 -10.31 -3.88
CA LEU A 53 7.55 -9.94 -2.57
C LEU A 53 8.41 -10.38 -1.39
N ARG A 54 9.03 -11.56 -1.43
CA ARG A 54 9.85 -12.05 -0.32
C ARG A 54 11.09 -11.20 -0.09
N ALA A 55 11.78 -10.81 -1.16
CA ALA A 55 12.95 -9.94 -1.07
C ALA A 55 12.54 -8.51 -0.68
N LEU A 56 11.43 -8.03 -1.23
CA LEU A 56 10.88 -6.72 -0.91
C LEU A 56 10.39 -6.64 0.55
N TYR A 57 9.82 -7.71 1.11
CA TYR A 57 9.41 -7.75 2.52
C TYR A 57 10.59 -7.55 3.47
N PHE A 58 11.71 -8.23 3.22
CA PHE A 58 12.92 -8.05 4.04
C PHE A 58 13.44 -6.62 3.96
N LEU A 59 13.53 -6.08 2.75
CA LEU A 59 13.91 -4.67 2.53
C LEU A 59 12.93 -3.72 3.24
N LEU A 60 11.63 -3.92 3.04
CA LEU A 60 10.56 -3.09 3.56
C LEU A 60 10.51 -3.14 5.09
N SER A 61 10.77 -4.28 5.72
CA SER A 61 10.78 -4.40 7.18
C SER A 61 11.74 -3.41 7.84
N GLY A 62 12.96 -3.25 7.31
CA GLY A 62 13.93 -2.26 7.81
C GLY A 62 13.64 -0.82 7.37
N LEU A 63 12.88 -0.64 6.30
CA LEU A 63 12.45 0.68 5.82
C LEU A 63 11.21 1.18 6.58
N LEU A 64 10.29 0.30 6.96
CA LEU A 64 9.05 0.64 7.69
C LEU A 64 9.34 1.30 9.04
N ASP A 65 10.42 0.90 9.71
CA ASP A 65 10.89 1.54 10.95
C ASP A 65 11.23 3.03 10.75
N ARG A 66 11.62 3.43 9.53
CA ARG A 66 11.89 4.83 9.17
C ARG A 66 10.67 5.55 8.59
N PHE A 67 9.67 4.82 8.07
CA PHE A 67 8.52 5.35 7.35
C PHE A 67 7.22 5.39 8.17
N HIS A 68 7.28 5.94 9.39
CA HIS A 68 6.14 5.97 10.32
C HIS A 68 4.90 6.68 9.75
N TYR A 69 5.10 7.81 9.05
CA TYR A 69 3.97 8.58 8.50
C TYR A 69 3.43 8.02 7.18
N LEU A 70 4.13 7.06 6.56
CA LEU A 70 3.73 6.48 5.27
C LEU A 70 2.43 5.68 5.40
N GLY A 71 2.24 4.93 6.49
CA GLY A 71 0.98 4.21 6.73
C GLY A 71 -0.22 5.14 6.85
N THR A 72 -0.05 6.28 7.52
CA THR A 72 -1.13 7.29 7.64
C THR A 72 -1.38 7.99 6.30
N GLY A 73 -0.32 8.31 5.55
CA GLY A 73 -0.44 8.87 4.20
C GLY A 73 -1.17 7.92 3.24
N LEU A 74 -0.85 6.62 3.30
CA LEU A 74 -1.50 5.60 2.49
C LEU A 74 -2.99 5.46 2.83
N ALA A 75 -3.35 5.47 4.12
CA ALA A 75 -4.76 5.43 4.54
C ALA A 75 -5.55 6.63 4.01
N LEU A 76 -4.97 7.84 4.02
CA LEU A 76 -5.58 9.03 3.43
C LEU A 76 -5.76 8.90 1.92
N ILE A 77 -4.77 8.37 1.22
CA ILE A 77 -4.84 8.11 -0.23
C ILE A 77 -5.93 7.10 -0.56
N LEU A 78 -6.02 6.00 0.18
CA LEU A 78 -7.04 4.97 -0.02
C LEU A 78 -8.45 5.52 0.25
N ALA A 79 -8.64 6.32 1.30
CA ALA A 79 -9.90 6.99 1.55
C ALA A 79 -10.27 7.95 0.40
N PHE A 80 -9.32 8.74 -0.08
CA PHE A 80 -9.52 9.64 -1.22
C PHE A 80 -9.87 8.89 -2.51
N ILE A 81 -9.14 7.82 -2.84
CA ILE A 81 -9.41 6.98 -4.01
C ILE A 81 -10.78 6.30 -3.88
N GLY A 82 -11.13 5.77 -2.70
CA GLY A 82 -12.44 5.17 -2.45
C GLY A 82 -13.58 6.14 -2.69
N VAL A 83 -13.49 7.37 -2.16
CA VAL A 83 -14.49 8.42 -2.41
C VAL A 83 -14.53 8.79 -3.90
N LYS A 84 -13.38 8.93 -4.56
CA LYS A 84 -13.30 9.21 -5.99
C LYS A 84 -13.98 8.12 -6.83
N LEU A 85 -13.75 6.84 -6.51
CA LEU A 85 -14.36 5.71 -7.24
C LEU A 85 -15.88 5.69 -7.07
N ILE A 86 -16.40 6.00 -5.88
CA ILE A 86 -17.85 6.14 -5.64
C ILE A 86 -18.43 7.31 -6.45
N LEU A 87 -17.77 8.47 -6.44
CA LEU A 87 -18.19 9.63 -7.21
C LEU A 87 -18.18 9.34 -8.72
N GLN A 88 -17.15 8.67 -9.22
CA GLN A 88 -17.03 8.29 -10.63
C GLN A 88 -18.10 7.25 -11.03
N ALA A 89 -18.38 6.27 -10.17
CA ALA A 89 -19.47 5.33 -10.39
C ALA A 89 -20.84 6.04 -10.41
N THR A 90 -21.06 7.00 -9.49
CA THR A 90 -22.31 7.76 -9.41
C THR A 90 -22.51 8.66 -10.64
N HIS A 91 -21.44 9.29 -11.13
CA HIS A 91 -21.45 10.08 -12.37
C HIS A 91 -21.85 9.24 -13.59
N LYS A 92 -21.36 8.00 -13.67
CA LYS A 92 -21.67 7.09 -14.78
C LYS A 92 -23.08 6.48 -14.71
N THR A 93 -23.70 6.45 -13.53
CA THR A 93 -24.94 5.68 -13.29
C THR A 93 -26.19 6.54 -13.10
N ILE A 94 -26.07 7.80 -12.66
CA ILE A 94 -27.22 8.61 -12.22
C ILE A 94 -27.41 9.90 -13.05
N ASP A 95 -26.39 10.75 -13.23
CA ASP A 95 -26.55 12.00 -13.99
C ASP A 95 -25.19 12.60 -14.44
N THR A 96 -25.11 13.14 -15.66
CA THR A 96 -23.89 13.75 -16.24
C THR A 96 -23.59 15.15 -15.70
N SER A 97 -24.42 15.66 -14.78
CA SER A 97 -24.30 16.98 -14.17
C SER A 97 -23.32 17.05 -12.98
N ILE A 98 -22.75 15.91 -12.56
CA ILE A 98 -21.83 15.85 -11.42
C ILE A 98 -20.40 16.16 -11.90
N PRO A 99 -19.64 17.07 -11.26
CA PRO A 99 -18.28 17.40 -11.72
C PRO A 99 -17.36 16.17 -11.72
N GLU A 100 -16.84 15.80 -12.90
CA GLU A 100 -15.78 14.79 -12.98
C GLU A 100 -14.51 15.35 -12.37
N ILE A 101 -13.90 14.63 -11.43
CA ILE A 101 -12.56 14.97 -10.94
C ILE A 101 -11.57 14.52 -12.02
N PRO A 102 -10.84 15.44 -12.68
CA PRO A 102 -9.88 15.05 -13.71
C PRO A 102 -8.81 14.14 -13.10
N SER A 103 -8.44 13.08 -13.81
CA SER A 103 -7.40 12.14 -13.38
C SER A 103 -6.10 12.83 -12.99
N LEU A 104 -5.76 13.94 -13.65
CA LEU A 104 -4.60 14.78 -13.34
C LEU A 104 -4.68 15.43 -11.95
N VAL A 105 -5.86 15.89 -11.52
CA VAL A 105 -6.06 16.49 -10.19
C VAL A 105 -5.93 15.42 -9.11
N SER A 106 -6.54 14.25 -9.33
CA SER A 106 -6.39 13.09 -8.44
C SER A 106 -4.93 12.66 -8.32
N LEU A 107 -4.19 12.62 -9.43
CA LEU A 107 -2.77 12.27 -9.43
C LEU A 107 -1.95 13.31 -8.63
N GLY A 108 -2.25 14.59 -8.81
CA GLY A 108 -1.62 15.67 -8.03
C GLY A 108 -1.82 15.51 -6.52
N VAL A 109 -3.06 15.22 -6.08
CA VAL A 109 -3.35 14.99 -4.65
C VAL A 109 -2.58 13.79 -4.11
N ILE A 110 -2.55 12.68 -4.85
CA ILE A 110 -1.81 11.47 -4.45
C ILE A 110 -0.31 11.77 -4.31
N ILE A 111 0.29 12.47 -5.29
CA ILE A 111 1.70 12.85 -5.25
C ILE A 111 2.00 13.76 -4.05
N VAL A 112 1.15 14.75 -3.77
CA VAL A 112 1.35 15.66 -2.64
C VAL A 112 1.28 14.92 -1.30
N VAL A 113 0.30 14.02 -1.13
CA VAL A 113 0.18 13.24 0.11
C VAL A 113 1.34 12.26 0.26
N LEU A 114 1.77 11.58 -0.81
CA LEU A 114 2.94 10.71 -0.78
C LEU A 114 4.22 11.49 -0.45
N ALA A 115 4.52 12.54 -1.22
CA ALA A 115 5.70 13.37 -0.99
C ALA A 115 5.71 14.00 0.40
N GLY A 116 4.56 14.46 0.88
CA GLY A 116 4.38 14.98 2.24
C GLY A 116 4.63 13.92 3.30
N SER A 117 4.04 12.73 3.16
CA SER A 117 4.22 11.64 4.13
C SER A 117 5.67 11.14 4.18
N VAL A 118 6.31 10.99 3.02
CA VAL A 118 7.72 10.59 2.90
C VAL A 118 8.62 11.69 3.47
N GLY A 119 8.41 12.95 3.07
CA GLY A 119 9.19 14.10 3.53
C GLY A 119 9.09 14.31 5.05
N LEU A 120 7.88 14.22 5.62
CA LEU A 120 7.68 14.29 7.07
C LEU A 120 8.35 13.12 7.79
N SER A 121 8.36 11.93 7.20
CA SER A 121 9.03 10.76 7.78
C SER A 121 10.55 10.90 7.79
N PHE A 122 11.15 11.56 6.79
CA PHE A 122 12.58 11.88 6.79
C PHE A 122 12.93 13.03 7.73
N LEU A 123 12.08 14.05 7.85
CA LEU A 123 12.35 15.24 8.67
C LEU A 123 12.17 14.97 10.18
N LYS A 124 11.34 13.99 10.55
CA LYS A 124 11.09 13.62 11.94
C LYS A 124 11.36 12.12 12.18
N PRO A 125 12.62 11.67 12.07
CA PRO A 125 12.99 10.35 12.55
C PRO A 125 12.75 10.30 14.06
N LYS A 126 12.25 9.15 14.53
CA LYS A 126 11.88 8.86 15.91
C LYS A 126 12.87 9.48 16.90
N ASN A 127 12.41 10.45 17.67
CA ASN A 127 13.12 10.94 18.85
C ASN A 127 12.84 9.94 19.98
N ASP A 128 13.49 8.78 19.92
CA ASP A 128 13.42 7.72 20.94
C ASP A 128 14.24 8.05 22.19
N ASP A 129 14.82 9.24 22.28
CA ASP A 129 15.78 9.61 23.33
C ASP A 129 15.14 10.36 24.52
N LYS A 130 13.81 10.30 24.70
CA LYS A 130 13.14 11.04 25.80
C LYS A 130 12.39 10.21 26.85
N GLU A 131 12.26 8.89 26.68
CA GLU A 131 11.59 8.06 27.70
C GLU A 131 12.53 7.16 28.52
N ILE A 132 13.73 6.83 28.04
CA ILE A 132 14.68 5.98 28.80
C ILE A 132 15.45 6.81 29.86
N SER A 133 15.46 8.14 29.77
CA SER A 133 16.10 9.02 30.77
C SER A 133 15.21 9.39 31.97
N LYS A 134 13.97 8.89 32.05
CA LYS A 134 13.02 9.26 33.12
C LYS A 134 12.65 8.14 34.09
N VAL A 135 13.20 6.93 33.93
CA VAL A 135 12.86 5.76 34.77
C VAL A 135 13.99 5.38 35.74
N GLU A 136 15.02 6.21 35.90
CA GLU A 136 15.90 6.09 37.06
C GLU A 136 15.99 7.41 37.83
N PRO A 137 15.20 7.53 38.89
CA PRO A 137 15.60 8.28 40.07
C PRO A 137 15.61 7.34 41.28
N ARG A 138 16.83 6.90 41.63
CA ARG A 138 17.29 6.39 42.93
C ARG A 138 17.00 4.93 43.29
#